data_AF-A0A1G6NDH7-F1
#
_entry.id   AF-A0A1G6NDH7-F1
#
_cell.length_a   1.000
_cell.length_b   1.000
_cell.length_c   1.000
_cell.angle_alpha   90.00
_cell.angle_beta   90.00
_cell.angle_gamma   90.00
#
_symmetry.space_group_name_H-M   'P 1'
#
loop_
_entity.id
_entity.type
_entity.pdbx_description
1 polymer ?
#
loop_
_entity_poly.entity_id
_entity_poly.type
_entity_poly.pdbx_seq_one_letter_code
_entity_poly.pdbx_strand_id
1 'polypeptide(L)'
;MVARNAVALLWTLAGLAVVAGGAEIWRYVLLVQSRNSALSPTVVGASDALVLAFSLLTFVLAVFAAAVVLWWFFVARSAAADEAGQEPARSTWFVLLGLLVPGPNLVLAGPILGELEHAALGRSEHTRPRPSWLVLGWWAAWVANGALLVLTVLWRMRDGVQADADGVVLSALTDLCAAGLAVLTALVVQRVTSLLAPIDGRFMRLLRVVKVSGAPEVERRPRSAMAPR
;
A
#
# COMPACT_ATOMS: atom_id res chain seq x y z
N MET A 1 -2.46 2.82 16.75
CA MET A 1 -1.59 1.63 16.90
C MET A 1 -1.67 0.71 15.69
N VAL A 2 -2.87 0.37 15.20
CA VAL A 2 -3.07 -0.52 14.02
C VAL A 2 -2.29 -0.04 12.78
N ALA A 3 -2.39 1.25 12.42
CA ALA A 3 -1.70 1.78 11.23
C ALA A 3 -0.17 1.55 11.24
N ARG A 4 0.48 1.77 12.39
CA ARG A 4 1.93 1.55 12.54
C ARG A 4 2.30 0.08 12.33
N ASN A 5 1.52 -0.83 12.91
CA ASN A 5 1.74 -2.26 12.75
C ASN A 5 1.48 -2.70 11.31
N ALA A 6 0.42 -2.18 10.66
CA ALA A 6 0.12 -2.42 9.26
C ALA A 6 1.30 -2.01 8.36
N VAL A 7 1.83 -0.80 8.56
CA VAL A 7 2.97 -0.28 7.80
C VAL A 7 4.22 -1.13 8.00
N ALA A 8 4.54 -1.51 9.24
CA ALA A 8 5.68 -2.38 9.52
C ALA A 8 5.56 -3.74 8.81
N LEU A 9 4.38 -4.37 8.90
CA LEU A 9 4.10 -5.64 8.23
C LEU A 9 4.21 -5.54 6.71
N LEU A 10 3.70 -4.45 6.11
CA LEU A 10 3.78 -4.22 4.68
C LEU A 10 5.21 -4.02 4.18
N TRP A 11 6.06 -3.34 4.97
CA TRP A 11 7.49 -3.22 4.64
C TRP A 11 8.22 -4.57 4.76
N THR A 12 7.91 -5.36 5.78
CA THR A 12 8.43 -6.73 5.88
C THR A 12 7.97 -7.59 4.70
N LEU A 13 6.70 -7.50 4.33
CA LEU A 13 6.14 -8.19 3.16
C LEU A 13 6.83 -7.79 1.87
N ALA A 14 7.05 -6.49 1.67
CA ALA A 14 7.79 -5.99 0.52
C ALA A 14 9.21 -6.57 0.45
N GLY A 15 9.92 -6.62 1.59
CA GLY A 15 11.25 -7.21 1.68
C GLY A 15 11.26 -8.71 1.33
N LEU A 16 10.31 -9.48 1.88
CA LEU A 16 10.19 -10.90 1.57
C LEU A 16 9.85 -11.17 0.10
N ALA A 17 8.93 -10.39 -0.47
CA ALA A 17 8.56 -10.51 -1.87
C ALA A 17 9.72 -10.16 -2.81
N VAL A 18 10.57 -9.19 -2.47
CA VAL A 18 11.82 -8.92 -3.20
C VAL A 18 12.76 -10.12 -3.14
N VAL A 19 12.92 -10.73 -1.96
CA VAL A 19 13.78 -11.92 -1.83
C VAL A 19 13.21 -13.11 -2.60
N ALA A 20 11.89 -13.32 -2.57
CA ALA A 20 11.22 -14.36 -3.36
C ALA A 20 11.45 -14.16 -4.87
N GLY A 21 11.21 -12.95 -5.37
CA GLY A 21 11.48 -12.61 -6.78
C GLY A 21 12.96 -12.78 -7.15
N GLY A 22 13.87 -12.40 -6.24
CA GLY A 22 15.31 -12.64 -6.40
C GLY A 22 15.68 -14.13 -6.45
N ALA A 23 15.02 -14.97 -5.65
CA ALA A 23 15.22 -16.42 -5.67
C ALA A 23 14.75 -17.05 -6.99
N GLU A 24 13.62 -16.60 -7.55
CA GLU A 24 13.14 -17.05 -8.86
C GLU A 24 14.05 -16.56 -10.00
N ILE A 25 14.56 -15.32 -9.92
CA ILE A 25 15.58 -14.82 -10.88
C ILE A 25 16.83 -15.70 -10.82
N TRP A 26 17.30 -16.05 -9.61
CA TRP A 26 18.45 -16.93 -9.47
C TRP A 26 18.17 -18.32 -10.05
N ARG A 27 16.99 -18.90 -9.80
CA ARG A 27 16.56 -20.16 -10.43
C ARG A 27 16.60 -20.06 -11.95
N TYR A 28 16.10 -18.97 -12.52
CA TYR A 28 16.15 -18.76 -13.97
C TYR A 28 17.58 -18.73 -14.50
N VAL A 29 18.50 -18.06 -13.80
CA VAL A 29 19.92 -18.07 -14.14
C VAL A 29 20.50 -19.49 -14.11
N LEU A 30 20.14 -20.30 -13.11
CA LEU A 30 20.54 -21.72 -13.05
C LEU A 30 19.98 -22.50 -14.24
N LEU A 31 18.72 -22.30 -14.63
CA LEU A 31 18.15 -22.94 -15.82
C LEU A 31 18.93 -22.59 -17.09
N VAL A 32 19.33 -21.32 -17.26
CA VAL A 32 20.17 -20.90 -18.39
C VAL A 32 21.54 -21.57 -18.37
N GLN A 33 22.20 -21.65 -17.21
CA GLN A 33 23.49 -22.34 -17.07
C GLN A 33 23.40 -23.85 -17.35
N SER A 34 22.29 -24.47 -16.90
CA SER A 34 22.06 -25.91 -17.06
C SER A 34 21.99 -26.36 -18.53
N ARG A 35 21.75 -25.43 -19.47
CA ARG A 35 21.75 -25.72 -20.92
C ARG A 35 23.08 -26.25 -21.42
N ASN A 36 24.19 -25.79 -20.84
CA ASN A 36 25.54 -26.08 -21.34
C ASN A 36 26.41 -26.82 -20.32
N SER A 37 25.93 -27.06 -19.10
CA SER A 37 26.72 -27.63 -18.01
C SER A 37 25.83 -28.31 -16.98
N ALA A 38 26.29 -29.44 -16.43
CA ALA A 38 25.60 -30.06 -15.31
C ALA A 38 25.78 -29.21 -14.03
N LEU A 39 24.67 -28.84 -13.39
CA LEU A 39 24.68 -28.16 -12.11
C LEU A 39 24.90 -29.16 -10.96
N SER A 40 25.53 -28.70 -9.87
CA SER A 40 25.66 -29.54 -8.69
C SER A 40 24.31 -29.67 -7.96
N PRO A 41 23.99 -30.86 -7.40
CA PRO A 41 22.75 -31.08 -6.67
C PRO A 41 22.55 -30.10 -5.50
N THR A 42 23.64 -29.71 -4.84
CA THR A 42 23.60 -28.76 -3.72
C THR A 42 23.13 -27.37 -4.14
N VAL A 43 23.55 -26.88 -5.31
CA VAL A 43 23.15 -25.56 -5.82
C VAL A 43 21.67 -25.56 -6.21
N VAL A 44 21.22 -26.61 -6.89
CA VAL A 44 19.80 -26.79 -7.25
C VAL A 44 18.94 -26.88 -5.98
N GLY A 45 19.35 -27.71 -5.01
CA GLY A 45 18.63 -27.86 -3.75
C GLY A 45 18.56 -26.56 -2.93
N ALA A 46 19.61 -25.73 -2.95
CA ALA A 46 19.59 -24.41 -2.31
C ALA A 46 18.60 -23.45 -2.99
N SER A 47 18.56 -23.44 -4.32
CA SER A 47 17.58 -22.64 -5.08
C SER A 47 16.15 -23.07 -4.77
N ASP A 48 15.89 -24.38 -4.75
CA ASP A 48 14.57 -24.92 -4.42
C ASP A 48 14.14 -24.58 -3.00
N ALA A 49 15.04 -24.73 -2.03
CA ALA A 49 14.78 -24.36 -0.64
C ALA A 49 14.47 -22.86 -0.49
N LEU A 50 15.23 -21.98 -1.16
CA LEU A 50 14.97 -20.54 -1.10
C LEU A 50 13.62 -20.19 -1.69
N VAL A 51 13.29 -20.68 -2.89
CA VAL A 51 12.00 -20.35 -3.50
C VAL A 51 10.86 -20.87 -2.63
N LEU A 52 10.91 -22.14 -2.19
CA LEU A 52 9.86 -22.69 -1.33
C LEU A 52 9.70 -21.90 -0.02
N ALA A 53 10.80 -21.60 0.66
CA ALA A 53 10.76 -20.90 1.95
C ALA A 53 10.20 -19.47 1.80
N PHE A 54 10.72 -18.70 0.85
CA PHE A 54 10.33 -17.29 0.70
C PHE A 54 8.96 -17.13 0.03
N SER A 55 8.57 -18.00 -0.91
CA SER A 55 7.19 -17.98 -1.43
C SER A 55 6.17 -18.30 -0.34
N LEU A 56 6.44 -19.31 0.51
CA LEU A 56 5.54 -19.66 1.62
C LEU A 56 5.46 -18.52 2.66
N LEU A 57 6.61 -17.99 3.08
CA LEU A 57 6.65 -16.93 4.07
C LEU A 57 5.98 -15.64 3.55
N THR A 58 6.22 -15.28 2.29
CA THR A 58 5.56 -14.15 1.62
C THR A 58 4.05 -14.37 1.57
N PHE A 59 3.58 -15.56 1.19
CA PHE A 59 2.15 -15.88 1.16
C PHE A 59 1.49 -15.74 2.53
N VAL A 60 2.07 -16.36 3.57
CA VAL A 60 1.53 -16.29 4.94
C VAL A 60 1.49 -14.85 5.44
N LEU A 61 2.58 -14.10 5.23
CA LEU A 61 2.63 -12.70 5.65
C LEU A 61 1.68 -11.81 4.83
N ALA A 62 1.47 -12.09 3.55
CA ALA A 62 0.52 -11.37 2.71
C ALA A 62 -0.92 -11.51 3.24
N VAL A 63 -1.32 -12.73 3.62
CA VAL A 63 -2.65 -12.98 4.24
C VAL A 63 -2.79 -12.19 5.54
N PHE A 64 -1.76 -12.23 6.39
CA PHE A 64 -1.79 -11.50 7.66
C PHE A 64 -1.82 -9.98 7.46
N ALA A 65 -0.98 -9.45 6.56
CA ALA A 65 -0.96 -8.04 6.20
C ALA A 65 -2.31 -7.60 5.62
N ALA A 66 -2.94 -8.39 4.76
CA ALA A 66 -4.26 -8.11 4.22
C ALA A 66 -5.32 -7.99 5.32
N ALA A 67 -5.33 -8.90 6.30
CA ALA A 67 -6.26 -8.83 7.44
C ALA A 67 -6.05 -7.57 8.28
N VAL A 68 -4.79 -7.22 8.58
CA VAL A 68 -4.45 -6.02 9.36
C VAL A 68 -4.77 -4.73 8.59
N VAL A 69 -4.51 -4.68 7.28
CA VAL A 69 -4.86 -3.55 6.41
C VAL A 69 -6.37 -3.40 6.29
N LEU A 70 -7.11 -4.50 6.17
CA LEU A 70 -8.58 -4.46 6.12
C LEU A 70 -9.16 -3.94 7.44
N TRP A 71 -8.63 -4.41 8.58
CA TRP A 71 -9.01 -3.88 9.89
C TRP A 71 -8.70 -2.37 9.99
N TRP A 72 -7.49 -1.96 9.60
CA TRP A 72 -7.12 -0.55 9.55
C TRP A 72 -8.05 0.26 8.66
N PHE A 73 -8.43 -0.28 7.49
CA PHE A 73 -9.28 0.39 6.51
C PHE A 73 -10.65 0.71 7.10
N PHE A 74 -11.28 -0.22 7.82
CA PHE A 74 -12.57 0.02 8.48
C PHE A 74 -12.47 1.05 9.61
N VAL A 75 -11.38 1.01 10.39
CA VAL A 75 -11.11 2.03 11.42
C VAL A 75 -10.91 3.42 10.80
N ALA A 76 -10.18 3.50 9.68
CA ALA A 76 -9.97 4.76 8.96
C ALA A 76 -11.28 5.29 8.37
N ARG A 77 -12.12 4.40 7.84
CA ARG A 77 -13.44 4.75 7.28
C ARG A 77 -14.39 5.30 8.35
N SER A 78 -14.43 4.70 9.53
CA SER A 78 -15.26 5.21 10.63
C SER A 78 -14.74 6.56 11.12
N ALA A 79 -13.43 6.69 11.33
CA ALA A 79 -12.82 7.95 11.74
C ALA A 79 -13.08 9.10 10.75
N ALA A 80 -12.96 8.83 9.44
CA ALA A 80 -13.24 9.84 8.41
C ALA A 80 -14.72 10.26 8.37
N ALA A 81 -15.64 9.33 8.62
CA ALA A 81 -17.07 9.60 8.68
C ALA A 81 -17.43 10.45 9.91
N ASP A 82 -16.86 10.10 11.07
CA ASP A 82 -17.03 10.82 12.33
C ASP A 82 -16.50 12.26 12.24
N GLU A 83 -15.32 12.47 11.65
CA GLU A 83 -14.74 13.80 11.44
C GLU A 83 -15.55 14.66 10.45
N ALA A 84 -16.12 14.04 9.41
CA ALA A 84 -16.93 14.73 8.41
C ALA A 84 -18.38 14.99 8.87
N GLY A 85 -18.80 14.42 10.01
CA GLY A 85 -20.19 14.47 10.49
C GLY A 85 -21.19 13.85 9.52
N GLN A 86 -20.75 12.87 8.72
CA GLN A 86 -21.50 12.28 7.61
C GLN A 86 -21.52 10.77 7.72
N GLU A 87 -22.54 10.13 7.15
CA GLU A 87 -22.54 8.67 7.04
C GLU A 87 -21.55 8.20 5.96
N PRO A 88 -20.93 7.01 6.13
CA PRO A 88 -20.05 6.47 5.10
C PRO A 88 -20.78 6.26 3.77
N ALA A 89 -20.19 6.71 2.65
CA ALA A 89 -20.79 6.71 1.31
C ALA A 89 -21.33 5.36 0.78
N ARG A 90 -20.93 4.24 1.40
CA ARG A 90 -21.29 2.86 1.00
C ARG A 90 -21.52 2.01 2.24
N SER A 91 -22.38 1.01 2.13
CA SER A 91 -22.56 0.02 3.20
C SER A 91 -21.30 -0.84 3.37
N THR A 92 -21.03 -1.26 4.61
CA THR A 92 -19.90 -2.14 4.95
C THR A 92 -19.89 -3.43 4.12
N TRP A 93 -21.07 -4.01 3.87
CA TRP A 93 -21.19 -5.22 3.06
C TRP A 93 -20.77 -5.01 1.61
N PHE A 94 -21.19 -3.91 0.99
CA PHE A 94 -20.76 -3.59 -0.38
C PHE A 94 -19.24 -3.39 -0.46
N VAL A 95 -18.66 -2.74 0.55
CA VAL A 95 -17.20 -2.57 0.66
C VAL A 95 -16.48 -3.91 0.77
N LEU A 96 -16.97 -4.82 1.63
CA LEU A 96 -16.39 -6.16 1.76
C LEU A 96 -16.42 -6.92 0.43
N LEU A 97 -17.54 -6.89 -0.28
CA LEU A 97 -17.63 -7.51 -1.61
C LEU A 97 -16.65 -6.87 -2.60
N GLY A 98 -16.56 -5.54 -2.60
CA GLY A 98 -15.67 -4.78 -3.46
C GLY A 98 -14.19 -4.89 -3.11
N LEU A 99 -13.82 -5.48 -1.98
CA LEU A 99 -12.42 -5.69 -1.58
C LEU A 99 -11.99 -7.17 -1.60
N LEU A 100 -12.91 -8.09 -1.30
CA LEU A 100 -12.58 -9.50 -1.08
C LEU A 100 -12.99 -10.43 -2.23
N VAL A 101 -13.98 -10.07 -3.03
CA VAL A 101 -14.44 -10.96 -4.12
C VAL A 101 -13.51 -10.82 -5.32
N PRO A 102 -12.87 -11.91 -5.80
CA PRO A 102 -12.01 -11.89 -6.98
C PRO A 102 -12.77 -11.39 -8.22
N GLY A 103 -12.21 -10.40 -8.93
CA GLY A 103 -12.85 -9.76 -10.08
C GLY A 103 -13.43 -8.39 -9.71
N PRO A 104 -14.52 -8.32 -8.92
CA PRO A 104 -15.02 -7.05 -8.38
C PRO A 104 -13.94 -6.28 -7.62
N ASN A 105 -13.07 -6.97 -6.89
CA ASN A 105 -11.96 -6.34 -6.16
C ASN A 105 -10.98 -5.58 -7.08
N LEU A 106 -10.78 -6.01 -8.32
CA LEU A 106 -9.89 -5.32 -9.25
C LEU A 106 -10.50 -3.99 -9.71
N VAL A 107 -11.83 -3.91 -9.79
CA VAL A 107 -12.55 -2.73 -10.29
C VAL A 107 -12.89 -1.76 -9.16
N LEU A 108 -13.32 -2.28 -8.01
CA LEU A 108 -13.93 -1.48 -6.94
C LEU A 108 -12.93 -0.99 -5.90
N ALA A 109 -11.79 -1.65 -5.71
CA ALA A 109 -10.84 -1.29 -4.67
C ALA A 109 -10.28 0.15 -4.85
N GLY A 110 -9.97 0.56 -6.08
CA GLY A 110 -9.51 1.92 -6.39
C GLY A 110 -10.53 3.00 -6.03
N PRO A 111 -11.77 2.94 -6.55
CA PRO A 111 -12.84 3.86 -6.17
C PRO A 111 -13.13 3.89 -4.66
N ILE A 112 -13.20 2.73 -4.00
CA ILE A 112 -13.44 2.62 -2.55
C ILE A 112 -12.35 3.34 -1.75
N LEU A 113 -11.08 3.18 -2.14
CA LEU A 113 -9.96 3.87 -1.51
C LEU A 113 -9.95 5.37 -1.84
N GLY A 114 -10.33 5.75 -3.06
CA GLY A 114 -10.47 7.15 -3.47
C GLY A 114 -11.56 7.89 -2.70
N GLU A 115 -12.67 7.21 -2.38
CA GLU A 115 -13.72 7.73 -1.50
C GLU A 115 -13.19 7.93 -0.07
N LEU A 116 -12.40 6.99 0.45
CA LEU A 116 -11.75 7.14 1.76
C LEU A 116 -10.78 8.33 1.77
N GLU A 117 -9.93 8.48 0.74
CA GLU A 117 -9.01 9.62 0.64
C GLU A 117 -9.77 10.95 0.54
N HIS A 118 -10.88 10.99 -0.20
CA HIS A 118 -11.73 12.17 -0.30
C HIS A 118 -12.35 12.57 1.04
N ALA A 119 -12.87 11.59 1.80
CA ALA A 119 -13.42 11.80 3.13
C ALA A 119 -12.34 12.27 4.12
N ALA A 120 -11.16 11.63 4.10
CA ALA A 120 -10.02 12.01 4.95
C ALA A 120 -9.48 13.42 4.66
N LEU A 121 -9.79 14.00 3.51
CA LEU A 121 -9.44 15.38 3.15
C LEU A 121 -10.51 16.40 3.56
N GLY A 122 -11.57 15.97 4.26
CA GLY A 122 -12.66 16.84 4.72
C GLY A 122 -13.45 17.49 3.59
N ARG A 123 -13.44 16.89 2.38
CA ARG A 123 -14.13 17.45 1.22
C ARG A 123 -15.62 17.14 1.28
N SER A 124 -16.43 18.05 0.72
CA SER A 124 -17.89 17.90 0.69
C SER A 124 -18.34 16.65 -0.07
N GLU A 125 -19.45 16.05 0.35
CA GLU A 125 -20.14 14.96 -0.34
C GLU A 125 -20.56 15.32 -1.77
N HIS A 126 -20.89 16.59 -2.04
CA HIS A 126 -21.31 17.05 -3.36
C HIS A 126 -20.17 17.15 -4.38
N THR A 127 -18.92 17.03 -3.94
CA THR A 127 -17.76 17.07 -4.84
C THR A 127 -17.36 15.66 -5.22
N ARG A 128 -17.28 15.37 -6.53
CA ARG A 128 -16.85 14.05 -7.02
C ARG A 128 -15.46 13.70 -6.48
N PRO A 129 -15.25 12.49 -5.91
CA PRO A 129 -13.94 12.04 -5.48
C PRO A 129 -12.92 12.10 -6.62
N ARG A 130 -11.78 12.72 -6.35
CA ARG A 130 -10.63 12.79 -7.26
C ARG A 130 -9.45 12.07 -6.59
N PRO A 131 -9.23 10.79 -6.92
CA PRO A 131 -8.12 10.02 -6.35
C PRO A 131 -6.79 10.70 -6.66
N SER A 132 -5.89 10.71 -5.69
CA SER A 132 -4.52 11.17 -5.91
C SER A 132 -3.75 10.22 -6.83
N TRP A 133 -2.63 10.71 -7.39
CA TRP A 133 -1.70 9.88 -8.16
C TRP A 133 -1.20 8.67 -7.37
N LEU A 134 -1.09 8.77 -6.04
CA LEU A 134 -0.72 7.63 -5.20
C LEU A 134 -1.80 6.54 -5.22
N VAL A 135 -3.07 6.91 -5.08
CA VAL A 135 -4.19 5.97 -5.12
C VAL A 135 -4.33 5.35 -6.52
N LEU A 136 -4.13 6.14 -7.59
CA LEU A 136 -4.14 5.63 -8.96
C LEU A 136 -2.98 4.68 -9.24
N GLY A 137 -1.76 5.02 -8.79
CA GLY A 137 -0.60 4.15 -8.91
C GLY A 137 -0.76 2.85 -8.11
N TRP A 138 -1.28 2.93 -6.89
CA TRP A 138 -1.64 1.78 -6.08
C TRP A 138 -2.68 0.89 -6.78
N TRP A 139 -3.73 1.49 -7.35
CA TRP A 139 -4.78 0.74 -8.04
C TRP A 139 -4.27 0.07 -9.31
N ALA A 140 -3.42 0.76 -10.08
CA ALA A 140 -2.75 0.16 -11.24
C ALA A 140 -1.86 -1.03 -10.82
N ALA A 141 -1.10 -0.90 -9.73
CA ALA A 141 -0.30 -2.00 -9.19
C ALA A 141 -1.17 -3.17 -8.70
N TRP A 142 -2.31 -2.90 -8.07
CA TRP A 142 -3.28 -3.91 -7.64
C TRP A 142 -3.83 -4.72 -8.82
N VAL A 143 -4.25 -4.02 -9.89
CA VAL A 143 -4.74 -4.67 -11.12
C VAL A 143 -3.62 -5.45 -11.80
N ALA A 144 -2.43 -4.87 -11.93
CA ALA A 144 -1.28 -5.54 -12.54
C ALA A 144 -0.89 -6.81 -11.77
N ASN A 145 -0.87 -6.76 -10.44
CA ASN A 145 -0.56 -7.92 -9.61
C ASN A 145 -1.62 -9.01 -9.73
N GLY A 146 -2.91 -8.65 -9.73
CA GLY A 146 -3.99 -9.60 -9.97
C GLY A 146 -3.92 -10.24 -11.36
N ALA A 147 -3.62 -9.46 -12.40
CA ALA A 147 -3.45 -9.96 -13.76
C ALA A 147 -2.25 -10.91 -13.90
N LEU A 148 -1.12 -10.55 -13.28
CA LEU A 148 0.08 -11.39 -13.23
C LEU A 148 -0.20 -12.70 -12.49
N LEU A 149 -0.88 -12.66 -11.34
CA LEU A 149 -1.26 -13.86 -10.59
C LEU A 149 -2.12 -14.81 -11.44
N VAL A 150 -3.17 -14.29 -12.10
CA VAL A 150 -4.02 -15.09 -13.00
C VAL A 150 -3.19 -15.66 -14.15
N LEU A 151 -2.33 -14.85 -14.76
CA LEU A 151 -1.45 -15.31 -15.84
C LEU A 151 -0.50 -16.41 -15.36
N THR A 152 0.16 -16.25 -14.22
CA THR A 152 1.04 -17.27 -13.62
C THR A 152 0.30 -18.57 -13.36
N VAL A 153 -0.92 -18.51 -12.80
CA VAL A 153 -1.74 -19.70 -12.52
C VAL A 153 -2.15 -20.41 -13.82
N LEU A 154 -2.64 -19.67 -14.81
CA LEU A 154 -3.01 -20.25 -16.10
C LEU A 154 -1.80 -20.80 -16.86
N TRP A 155 -0.64 -20.15 -16.73
CA TRP A 155 0.59 -20.58 -17.39
C TRP A 155 1.13 -21.89 -16.81
N ARG A 156 0.99 -22.09 -15.50
CA ARG A 156 1.35 -23.36 -14.84
C ARG A 156 0.55 -24.57 -15.31
N MET A 157 -0.52 -24.38 -16.08
CA MET A 157 -1.27 -25.47 -16.71
C MET A 157 -0.69 -25.90 -18.06
N ARG A 158 0.38 -25.25 -18.54
CA ARG A 158 1.06 -25.62 -19.78
C ARG A 158 2.19 -26.61 -19.53
N ASP A 159 2.30 -27.60 -20.41
CA ASP A 159 3.38 -28.57 -20.39
C ASP A 159 4.57 -28.11 -21.24
N GLY A 160 5.77 -28.44 -20.77
CA GLY A 160 7.00 -28.36 -21.54
C GLY A 160 8.09 -27.49 -20.89
N VAL A 161 9.34 -27.82 -21.20
CA VAL A 161 10.52 -27.19 -20.58
C VAL A 161 10.55 -25.67 -20.75
N GLN A 162 10.10 -25.17 -21.91
CA GLN A 162 10.02 -23.72 -22.14
C GLN A 162 8.90 -23.08 -21.31
N ALA A 163 7.76 -23.75 -21.15
CA ALA A 163 6.67 -23.27 -20.32
C ALA A 163 7.08 -23.21 -18.84
N ASP A 164 7.86 -24.18 -18.37
CA ASP A 164 8.44 -24.18 -17.02
C ASP A 164 9.37 -22.99 -16.80
N ALA A 165 10.28 -22.72 -17.76
CA ALA A 165 11.20 -21.58 -17.68
C ALA A 165 10.46 -20.23 -17.69
N ASP A 166 9.46 -20.08 -18.58
CA ASP A 166 8.60 -18.89 -18.63
C ASP A 166 7.78 -18.74 -17.33
N GLY A 167 7.39 -19.86 -16.72
CA GLY A 167 6.73 -19.90 -15.42
C GLY A 167 7.59 -19.31 -14.30
N VAL A 168 8.90 -19.58 -14.28
CA VAL A 168 9.84 -18.98 -13.32
C VAL A 168 9.91 -17.46 -13.50
N VAL A 169 9.98 -16.97 -14.74
CA VAL A 169 9.98 -15.53 -15.03
C VAL A 169 8.68 -14.88 -14.57
N LEU A 170 7.54 -15.52 -14.84
CA LEU A 170 6.23 -15.04 -14.38
C LEU A 170 6.13 -15.01 -12.85
N SER A 171 6.64 -16.02 -12.13
CA SER A 171 6.72 -15.99 -10.67
C SER A 171 7.54 -14.79 -10.18
N ALA A 172 8.74 -14.57 -10.76
CA ALA A 172 9.60 -13.46 -10.37
C ALA A 172 8.91 -12.10 -10.58
N LEU A 173 8.24 -11.92 -11.72
CA LEU A 173 7.47 -10.70 -12.00
C LEU A 173 6.30 -10.52 -11.04
N THR A 174 5.58 -11.60 -10.70
CA THR A 174 4.49 -11.58 -9.73
C THR A 174 4.97 -11.18 -8.34
N ASP A 175 6.09 -11.75 -7.87
CA ASP A 175 6.67 -11.44 -6.57
C ASP A 175 7.17 -9.98 -6.49
N LEU A 176 7.87 -9.50 -7.53
CA LEU A 176 8.32 -8.11 -7.58
C LEU A 176 7.16 -7.11 -7.68
N CYS A 177 6.10 -7.48 -8.41
CA CYS A 177 4.87 -6.69 -8.46
C CYS A 177 4.16 -6.66 -7.10
N ALA A 178 4.13 -7.79 -6.38
CA ALA A 178 3.61 -7.86 -5.02
C ALA A 178 4.42 -7.00 -4.05
N ALA A 179 5.75 -6.96 -4.20
CA ALA A 179 6.60 -6.04 -3.42
C ALA A 179 6.23 -4.57 -3.68
N GLY A 180 6.09 -4.17 -4.95
CA GLY A 180 5.67 -2.81 -5.32
C GLY A 180 4.29 -2.46 -4.77
N LEU A 181 3.34 -3.40 -4.86
CA LEU A 181 2.00 -3.24 -4.29
C LEU A 181 2.03 -3.10 -2.77
N ALA A 182 2.84 -3.88 -2.06
CA ALA A 182 2.99 -3.79 -0.60
C ALA A 182 3.56 -2.41 -0.19
N VAL A 183 4.56 -1.90 -0.92
CA VAL A 183 5.12 -0.55 -0.70
C VAL A 183 4.05 0.52 -0.92
N LEU A 184 3.35 0.48 -2.06
CA LEU A 184 2.29 1.47 -2.35
C LEU A 184 1.17 1.41 -1.32
N THR A 185 0.80 0.21 -0.85
CA THR A 185 -0.18 0.05 0.24
C THR A 185 0.32 0.69 1.52
N ALA A 186 1.61 0.51 1.86
CA ALA A 186 2.20 1.12 3.06
C ALA A 186 2.18 2.65 2.98
N LEU A 187 2.44 3.22 1.80
CA LEU A 187 2.41 4.66 1.56
C LEU A 187 0.98 5.22 1.65
N VAL A 188 0.00 4.50 1.09
CA VAL A 188 -1.43 4.84 1.22
C VAL A 188 -1.85 4.85 2.69
N VAL A 189 -1.53 3.79 3.43
CA VAL A 189 -1.86 3.67 4.87
C VAL A 189 -1.27 4.84 5.64
N GLN A 190 0.00 5.16 5.41
CA GLN A 190 0.66 6.30 6.05
C GLN A 190 -0.01 7.62 5.72
N ARG A 191 -0.27 7.89 4.43
CA ARG A 191 -0.90 9.12 3.96
C ARG A 191 -2.29 9.32 4.55
N VAL A 192 -3.15 8.32 4.46
CA VAL A 192 -4.53 8.42 4.98
C VAL A 192 -4.50 8.57 6.50
N THR A 193 -3.64 7.81 7.19
CA THR A 193 -3.48 7.94 8.65
C THR A 193 -2.98 9.32 9.05
N SER A 194 -2.08 9.94 8.27
CA SER A 194 -1.59 11.28 8.58
C SER A 194 -2.64 12.37 8.31
N LEU A 195 -3.56 12.13 7.39
CA LEU A 195 -4.68 13.03 7.12
C LEU A 195 -5.73 12.99 8.24
N LEU A 196 -5.99 11.79 8.79
CA LEU A 196 -6.93 11.57 9.91
C LEU A 196 -6.30 11.76 11.29
N ALA A 197 -4.99 11.99 11.38
CA ALA A 197 -4.37 12.27 12.66
C ALA A 197 -4.77 13.69 13.09
N PRO A 198 -5.25 13.89 14.34
CA PRO A 198 -5.49 15.22 14.86
C PRO A 198 -4.23 16.08 14.66
N ILE A 199 -4.37 17.27 14.07
CA ILE A 199 -3.24 18.16 13.81
C ILE A 199 -2.54 18.41 15.15
N ASP A 200 -1.38 17.78 15.32
CA ASP A 200 -0.58 17.92 16.52
C ASP A 200 -0.19 19.41 16.63
N GLY A 201 -0.72 20.12 17.63
CA GLY A 201 -0.48 21.55 17.86
C GLY A 201 1.01 21.92 18.01
N ARG A 202 1.90 20.93 18.07
CA ARG A 202 3.36 21.09 17.98
C ARG A 202 3.82 21.66 16.63
N PHE A 203 3.11 21.42 15.53
CA PHE A 203 3.44 22.00 14.21
C PHE A 203 2.89 23.42 14.02
N MET A 204 1.88 23.84 14.80
CA MET A 204 1.40 25.24 14.81
C MET A 204 2.46 26.21 15.35
N ARG A 205 3.47 25.72 16.09
CA ARG A 205 4.56 26.56 16.62
C ARG A 205 5.49 27.13 15.54
N LEU A 206 5.35 26.70 14.28
CA LEU A 206 6.14 27.17 13.14
C LEU A 206 5.37 28.11 12.20
N LEU A 207 4.05 28.27 12.37
CA LEU A 207 3.31 29.27 11.60
C LEU A 207 3.51 30.64 12.24
N ARG A 208 4.60 31.31 11.84
CA ARG A 208 4.82 32.72 12.15
C ARG A 208 3.87 33.55 11.30
N VAL A 209 2.92 34.23 11.93
CA VAL A 209 2.08 35.23 11.24
C VAL A 209 2.99 36.35 10.73
N VAL A 210 3.24 36.37 9.41
CA VAL A 210 4.12 37.36 8.76
C VAL A 210 3.40 38.69 8.58
N LYS A 211 2.10 38.66 8.30
CA LYS A 211 1.29 39.86 8.07
C LYS A 211 -0.19 39.55 8.29
N VAL A 212 -0.87 40.43 9.00
CA VAL A 212 -2.34 40.48 9.04
C VAL A 212 -2.76 41.71 8.22
N SER A 213 -3.57 41.52 7.19
CA SER A 213 -4.10 42.62 6.37
C SER A 213 -5.52 42.92 6.82
N GLY A 214 -5.85 44.20 7.04
CA GLY A 214 -7.18 44.62 7.50
C GLY A 214 -7.42 44.48 9.02
N ALA A 215 -6.37 44.34 9.82
CA ALA A 215 -6.49 44.42 11.27
C ALA A 215 -6.90 45.86 11.66
N PRO A 216 -7.80 46.05 12.65
CA PRO A 216 -8.06 47.35 13.24
C PRO A 216 -6.75 47.96 13.74
N GLU A 217 -6.61 49.28 13.66
CA GLU A 217 -5.42 49.97 14.17
C GLU A 217 -5.31 49.72 15.69
N VAL A 218 -4.32 48.92 16.08
CA VAL A 218 -4.12 48.55 17.48
C VAL A 218 -3.49 49.75 18.17
N GLU A 219 -4.25 50.38 19.06
CA GLU A 219 -3.73 51.45 19.92
C GLU A 219 -2.56 50.91 20.74
N ARG A 220 -1.37 51.50 20.55
CA ARG A 220 -0.18 51.11 21.33
C ARG A 220 -0.48 51.34 22.80
N ARG A 221 -0.42 50.28 23.61
CA ARG A 221 -0.49 50.44 25.07
C ARG A 221 0.57 51.45 25.52
N PRO A 222 0.21 52.41 26.41
CA PRO A 222 1.16 53.37 26.93
C PRO A 222 2.32 52.64 27.61
N ARG A 223 3.54 53.15 27.40
CA ARG A 223 4.76 52.60 28.00
C ARG A 223 4.61 52.60 29.51
N SER A 224 4.84 51.45 30.14
CA SER A 224 4.81 51.34 31.61
C SER A 224 5.80 52.33 32.23
N ALA A 225 5.34 53.07 33.23
CA ALA A 225 6.15 54.05 33.96
C ALA A 225 7.35 53.43 34.71
N MET A 226 7.38 52.10 34.84
CA MET A 226 8.46 51.36 35.50
C MET A 226 9.53 50.83 34.53
N ALA A 227 9.46 51.15 33.23
CA ALA A 227 10.45 50.70 32.26
C ALA A 227 11.75 51.53 32.41
N PRO A 228 12.90 50.94 32.78
CA PRO A 228 14.17 51.65 32.81
C PRO A 228 14.51 52.20 31.41
N ARG A 229 15.26 53.32 31.40
CA ARG A 229 15.70 54.01 30.18
C ARG A 229 16.73 53.20 29.42
#